data_AF-A0A067NE02-F1
#
_entry.id   AF-A0A067NE02-F1
#
_cell.length_a   1.000
_cell.length_b   1.000
_cell.length_c   1.000
_cell.angle_alpha   90.00
_cell.angle_beta   90.00
_cell.angle_gamma   90.00
#
_symmetry.space_group_name_H-M   'P 1'
#
loop_
_entity.id
_entity.type
_entity.pdbx_description
1 polymer ?
#
loop_
_entity_poly.entity_id
_entity_poly.type
_entity_poly.pdbx_seq_one_letter_code
_entity_poly.pdbx_strand_id
1 'polypeptide(L)'
;MDSFYDKAKAVQTLEQLIAERTEAASSPQMYRMDSEATEKFNLSIRREVSDTASRLTQCNEDTGEAEEATVAIQGIICGAKLPPFETWSSRPEDAKRLAHSRQSVTLTGLGSQSFEHIVENCRRAYSMFSRYTPNARLVPSPEFLGRQRVGGSDDTDEYSTITASNRFFMPSKQAAGLTVVDINSELDPRGILEKVDKTKWLHTEDNAVDYYVLSTGDNGSRHLPTAPIVFQIGDLVELQASLICIPNKGNFTVKLILRSMILLNGELTTQATTARTLIGPAAAPVPRRLKRRNPYAIDINTNTSRSHGSAPYPRIDANNNDKSASVAVDAVVDIAEDADTDNSGRDECMDN
;
A
#
# COMPACT_ATOMS: atom_id res chain seq x y z
N MET A 1 11.51 6.26 -11.36
CA MET A 1 12.14 7.12 -10.34
C MET A 1 13.14 8.00 -11.06
N ASP A 2 13.16 9.30 -10.79
CA ASP A 2 13.99 10.28 -11.49
C ASP A 2 15.18 10.74 -10.63
N SER A 3 15.96 11.71 -11.12
CA SER A 3 17.14 12.24 -10.43
C SER A 3 16.82 12.93 -9.09
N PHE A 4 15.55 13.26 -8.83
CA PHE A 4 15.11 13.85 -7.55
C PHE A 4 14.87 12.81 -6.46
N TYR A 5 14.84 11.52 -6.81
CA TYR A 5 14.60 10.45 -5.86
C TYR A 5 15.93 9.91 -5.33
N ASP A 6 16.15 10.01 -4.01
CA ASP A 6 17.36 9.52 -3.35
C ASP A 6 17.35 7.99 -3.25
N LYS A 7 17.89 7.36 -4.30
CA LYS A 7 17.99 5.90 -4.40
C LYS A 7 18.84 5.28 -3.29
N ALA A 8 19.93 5.94 -2.89
CA ALA A 8 20.85 5.40 -1.88
C ALA A 8 20.17 5.34 -0.51
N LYS A 9 19.49 6.43 -0.13
CA LYS A 9 18.68 6.46 1.10
C LYS A 9 17.50 5.49 1.02
N ALA A 10 16.88 5.31 -0.14
CA ALA A 10 15.81 4.33 -0.33
C ALA A 10 16.28 2.90 -0.08
N VAL A 11 17.46 2.52 -0.61
CA VAL A 11 18.06 1.20 -0.36
C VAL A 11 18.36 1.01 1.12
N GLN A 12 18.98 1.99 1.78
CA GLN A 12 19.26 1.92 3.22
C GLN A 12 17.98 1.75 4.05
N THR A 13 16.96 2.53 3.74
CA THR A 13 15.67 2.48 4.44
C THR A 13 14.97 1.13 4.21
N LEU A 14 15.05 0.59 2.99
CA LEU A 14 14.49 -0.72 2.66
C LEU A 14 15.17 -1.84 3.45
N GLU A 15 16.50 -1.83 3.55
CA GLU A 15 17.26 -2.83 4.32
C GLU A 15 16.84 -2.82 5.80
N GLN A 16 16.72 -1.63 6.39
CA GLN A 16 16.24 -1.47 7.77
C GLN A 16 14.81 -2.02 7.93
N LEU A 17 13.90 -1.64 7.03
CA LEU A 17 12.52 -2.12 7.08
C LEU A 17 12.42 -3.64 6.93
N ILE A 18 13.21 -4.26 6.03
CA ILE A 18 13.23 -5.72 5.89
C ILE A 18 13.68 -6.37 7.20
N ALA A 19 14.74 -5.86 7.83
CA ALA A 19 15.24 -6.39 9.10
C ALA A 19 14.20 -6.28 10.22
N GLU A 20 13.67 -5.07 10.46
CA GLU A 20 12.66 -4.81 11.50
C GLU A 20 11.40 -5.67 11.32
N ARG A 21 10.88 -5.75 10.09
CA ARG A 21 9.68 -6.53 9.79
C ARG A 21 9.92 -8.02 9.96
N THR A 22 11.11 -8.50 9.59
CA THR A 22 11.46 -9.91 9.75
C THR A 22 11.54 -10.33 11.21
N GLU A 23 12.03 -9.45 12.09
CA GLU A 23 12.12 -9.72 13.53
C GLU A 23 10.75 -9.65 14.22
N ALA A 24 9.90 -8.71 13.82
CA ALA A 24 8.57 -8.51 14.39
C ALA A 24 7.47 -9.39 13.77
N ALA A 25 7.80 -10.21 12.77
CA ALA A 25 6.81 -10.89 11.94
C ALA A 25 6.06 -12.00 12.68
N SER A 26 4.73 -11.86 12.75
CA SER A 26 3.81 -12.95 13.06
C SER A 26 3.41 -13.78 11.81
N SER A 27 3.71 -13.28 10.60
CA SER A 27 3.36 -13.92 9.34
C SER A 27 4.60 -14.32 8.52
N PRO A 28 4.46 -15.27 7.56
CA PRO A 28 5.56 -15.68 6.70
C PRO A 28 6.21 -14.50 5.96
N GLN A 29 7.53 -14.38 6.06
CA GLN A 29 8.32 -13.35 5.37
C GLN A 29 9.10 -13.97 4.23
N MET A 30 8.96 -13.44 3.00
CA MET A 30 9.68 -13.97 1.84
C MET A 30 11.20 -13.87 2.02
N TYR A 31 11.70 -12.89 2.78
CA TYR A 31 13.12 -12.76 3.11
C TYR A 31 13.68 -13.96 3.90
N ARG A 32 12.86 -14.60 4.73
CA ARG A 32 13.21 -15.80 5.51
C ARG A 32 12.53 -17.07 4.99
N MET A 33 12.16 -17.13 3.72
CA MET A 33 11.50 -18.32 3.17
C MET A 33 12.50 -19.46 2.89
N ASP A 34 13.07 -20.01 3.95
CA ASP A 34 13.90 -21.22 3.96
C ASP A 34 13.09 -22.44 4.45
N SER A 35 13.78 -23.58 4.65
CA SER A 35 13.15 -24.81 5.14
C SER A 35 12.58 -24.63 6.54
N GLU A 36 13.26 -23.88 7.41
CA GLU A 36 12.82 -23.66 8.79
C GLU A 36 11.53 -22.83 8.81
N ALA A 37 11.43 -21.78 8.01
CA ALA A 37 10.20 -21.02 7.89
C ALA A 37 9.06 -21.83 7.27
N THR A 38 9.36 -22.69 6.29
CA THR A 38 8.36 -23.57 5.68
C THR A 38 7.73 -24.50 6.73
N GLU A 39 8.56 -25.04 7.63
CA GLU A 39 8.10 -25.88 8.75
C GLU A 39 7.38 -25.04 9.82
N LYS A 40 7.97 -23.90 10.22
CA LYS A 40 7.40 -22.99 11.24
C LYS A 40 5.98 -22.55 10.90
N PHE A 41 5.71 -22.25 9.62
CA PHE A 41 4.40 -21.78 9.17
C PHE A 41 3.56 -22.89 8.52
N ASN A 42 3.96 -24.17 8.66
CA ASN A 42 3.24 -25.33 8.12
C ASN A 42 2.86 -25.17 6.63
N LEU A 43 3.77 -24.62 5.84
CA LEU A 43 3.51 -24.27 4.45
C LEU A 43 3.52 -25.53 3.57
N SER A 44 2.44 -25.74 2.83
CA SER A 44 2.29 -26.89 1.94
C SER A 44 1.57 -26.50 0.65
N ILE A 45 1.83 -27.24 -0.43
CA ILE A 45 1.12 -27.04 -1.69
C ILE A 45 -0.08 -27.99 -1.73
N ARG A 46 -1.27 -27.43 -1.88
CA ARG A 46 -2.51 -28.20 -2.02
C ARG A 46 -3.16 -27.93 -3.36
N ARG A 47 -3.75 -28.98 -3.94
CA ARG A 47 -4.60 -28.88 -5.12
C ARG A 47 -6.02 -28.57 -4.69
N GLU A 48 -6.66 -27.63 -5.36
CA GLU A 48 -8.03 -27.24 -5.07
C GLU A 48 -9.00 -28.33 -5.56
N VAL A 49 -10.10 -28.58 -4.83
CA VAL A 49 -11.01 -29.71 -5.09
C VAL A 49 -11.79 -29.52 -6.40
N SER A 50 -12.15 -28.27 -6.70
CA SER A 50 -12.89 -27.87 -7.89
C SER A 50 -11.99 -27.42 -9.04
N ASP A 51 -10.72 -27.10 -8.77
CA ASP A 51 -9.83 -26.45 -9.72
C ASP A 51 -8.57 -27.25 -9.99
N THR A 52 -8.15 -27.22 -11.24
CA THR A 52 -6.85 -27.71 -11.70
C THR A 52 -5.67 -26.90 -11.14
N ALA A 53 -5.95 -25.86 -10.37
CA ALA A 53 -4.97 -25.02 -9.71
C ALA A 53 -4.39 -25.68 -8.44
N SER A 54 -3.19 -25.25 -8.06
CA SER A 54 -2.57 -25.62 -6.79
C SER A 54 -2.05 -24.37 -6.10
N ARG A 55 -2.32 -24.23 -4.80
CA ARG A 55 -1.99 -23.03 -4.02
C ARG A 55 -0.99 -23.36 -2.94
N LEU A 56 -0.19 -22.38 -2.56
CA LEU A 56 0.51 -22.41 -1.29
C LEU A 56 -0.52 -22.21 -0.17
N THR A 57 -0.54 -23.12 0.78
CA THR A 57 -1.50 -23.17 1.90
C THR A 57 -0.76 -23.29 3.21
N GLN A 58 -1.36 -22.79 4.28
CA GLN A 58 -0.92 -22.96 5.66
C GLN A 58 -2.03 -23.65 6.46
N CYS A 59 -1.66 -24.33 7.54
CA CYS A 59 -2.65 -24.88 8.47
C CYS A 59 -2.96 -23.81 9.52
N ASN A 60 -4.24 -23.51 9.69
CA ASN A 60 -4.70 -22.70 10.81
C ASN A 60 -4.54 -23.53 12.10
N GLU A 61 -3.82 -22.99 13.10
CA GLU A 61 -3.54 -23.73 14.34
C GLU A 61 -4.78 -23.94 15.20
N ASP A 62 -5.72 -23.00 15.18
CA ASP A 62 -6.92 -23.03 16.00
C ASP A 62 -7.98 -23.97 15.41
N THR A 63 -8.16 -23.97 14.09
CA THR A 63 -9.21 -24.76 13.42
C THR A 63 -8.69 -26.08 12.85
N GLY A 64 -7.38 -26.20 12.60
CA GLY A 64 -6.79 -27.30 11.86
C GLY A 64 -7.14 -27.31 10.36
N GLU A 65 -7.86 -26.30 9.87
CA GLU A 65 -8.23 -26.18 8.47
C GLU A 65 -7.08 -25.61 7.65
N ALA A 66 -7.01 -26.00 6.38
CA ALA A 66 -6.02 -25.43 5.48
C ALA A 66 -6.57 -24.15 4.85
N GLU A 67 -5.84 -23.06 5.05
CA GLU A 67 -6.15 -21.75 4.50
C GLU A 67 -5.07 -21.33 3.50
N GLU A 68 -5.36 -20.30 2.70
CA GLU A 68 -4.39 -19.75 1.76
C GLU A 68 -3.23 -19.11 2.53
N ALA A 69 -1.99 -19.52 2.21
CA ALA A 69 -0.83 -18.89 2.79
C ALA A 69 -0.55 -17.55 2.10
N THR A 70 -0.36 -16.51 2.90
CA THR A 70 0.12 -15.21 2.44
C THR A 70 1.55 -14.99 2.94
N VAL A 71 2.38 -14.47 2.05
CA VAL A 71 3.78 -14.15 2.30
C VAL A 71 3.98 -12.65 2.15
N ALA A 72 4.68 -12.06 3.12
CA ALA A 72 5.04 -10.66 3.13
C ALA A 72 6.29 -10.43 2.25
N ILE A 73 6.24 -9.38 1.44
CA ILE A 73 7.33 -8.97 0.53
C ILE A 73 7.51 -7.47 0.63
N GLN A 74 8.66 -7.02 1.14
CA GLN A 74 9.01 -5.61 1.18
C GLN A 74 9.76 -5.20 -0.09
N GLY A 75 9.52 -3.97 -0.55
CA GLY A 75 10.23 -3.41 -1.70
C GLY A 75 9.80 -1.98 -2.02
N ILE A 76 10.41 -1.42 -3.07
CA ILE A 76 10.13 -0.08 -3.57
C ILE A 76 9.25 -0.20 -4.81
N ILE A 77 8.13 0.53 -4.88
CA ILE A 77 7.26 0.50 -6.06
C ILE A 77 7.98 1.12 -7.25
N CYS A 78 8.21 0.34 -8.32
CA CYS A 78 8.72 0.83 -9.60
C CYS A 78 7.67 0.78 -10.73
N GLY A 79 6.55 0.10 -10.51
CA GLY A 79 5.40 0.09 -11.40
C GLY A 79 4.13 -0.24 -10.64
N ALA A 80 3.03 0.43 -10.98
CA ALA A 80 1.74 0.17 -10.37
C ALA A 80 0.61 0.38 -11.37
N LYS A 81 -0.41 -0.47 -11.30
CA LYS A 81 -1.69 -0.36 -11.98
C LYS A 81 -2.76 -0.68 -10.95
N LEU A 82 -3.20 0.34 -10.23
CA LEU A 82 -4.17 0.25 -9.14
C LEU A 82 -5.42 1.07 -9.48
N PRO A 83 -6.57 0.79 -8.84
CA PRO A 83 -7.71 1.68 -8.88
C PRO A 83 -7.39 3.05 -8.25
N PRO A 84 -8.13 4.12 -8.58
CA PRO A 84 -9.16 4.17 -9.61
C PRO A 84 -8.56 4.10 -11.01
N PHE A 85 -9.11 3.24 -11.87
CA PHE A 85 -8.59 3.12 -13.23
C PHE A 85 -8.97 4.34 -14.07
N GLU A 86 -8.04 4.80 -14.90
CA GLU A 86 -8.31 5.87 -15.85
C GLU A 86 -8.87 5.26 -17.15
N THR A 87 -10.13 5.57 -17.48
CA THR A 87 -10.65 5.38 -18.83
C THR A 87 -11.11 6.71 -19.39
N TRP A 88 -10.44 7.17 -20.45
CA TRP A 88 -10.71 8.43 -21.14
C TRP A 88 -11.81 8.34 -22.20
N SER A 89 -12.32 7.15 -22.49
CA SER A 89 -13.34 6.94 -23.51
C SER A 89 -14.53 6.16 -22.96
N SER A 90 -15.74 6.56 -23.38
CA SER A 90 -17.01 5.92 -23.03
C SER A 90 -17.40 4.84 -24.06
N ARG A 91 -16.44 4.22 -24.75
CA ARG A 91 -16.76 3.29 -25.84
C ARG A 91 -17.13 1.91 -25.27
N PRO A 92 -18.04 1.15 -25.91
CA PRO A 92 -18.39 -0.20 -25.47
C PRO A 92 -17.20 -1.16 -25.38
N GLU A 93 -16.16 -0.95 -26.18
CA GLU A 93 -14.91 -1.72 -26.12
C GLU A 93 -14.15 -1.51 -24.79
N ASP A 94 -14.30 -0.34 -24.17
CA ASP A 94 -13.63 -0.01 -22.91
C ASP A 94 -14.18 -0.85 -21.76
N ALA A 95 -15.50 -1.12 -21.74
CA ALA A 95 -16.11 -2.03 -20.76
C ALA A 95 -15.56 -3.46 -20.86
N LYS A 96 -15.30 -3.96 -22.08
CA LYS A 96 -14.67 -5.27 -22.28
C LYS A 96 -13.22 -5.27 -21.76
N ARG A 97 -12.47 -4.19 -21.99
CA ARG A 97 -11.08 -4.07 -21.49
C ARG A 97 -11.05 -3.95 -19.96
N LEU A 98 -12.00 -3.24 -19.37
CA LEU A 98 -12.18 -3.12 -17.92
C LEU A 98 -12.53 -4.46 -17.27
N ALA A 99 -13.34 -5.30 -17.92
CA ALA A 99 -13.64 -6.65 -17.44
C ALA A 99 -12.39 -7.55 -17.32
N HIS A 100 -11.35 -7.28 -18.12
CA HIS A 100 -10.06 -7.97 -18.06
C HIS A 100 -8.99 -7.17 -17.30
N SER A 101 -9.38 -6.11 -16.57
CA SER A 101 -8.46 -5.32 -15.78
C SER A 101 -7.83 -6.14 -14.65
N ARG A 102 -6.60 -5.75 -14.31
CA ARG A 102 -5.81 -6.35 -13.24
C ARG A 102 -5.28 -5.24 -12.37
N GLN A 103 -5.24 -5.51 -11.08
CA GLN A 103 -4.51 -4.74 -10.09
C GLN A 103 -3.12 -5.34 -10.04
N SER A 104 -2.07 -4.55 -10.24
CA SER A 104 -0.71 -5.06 -10.22
C SER A 104 0.28 -4.06 -9.67
N VAL A 105 1.24 -4.56 -8.91
CA VAL A 105 2.36 -3.77 -8.38
C VAL A 105 3.65 -4.51 -8.65
N THR A 106 4.64 -3.76 -9.13
CA THR A 106 5.99 -4.21 -9.39
C THR A 106 6.92 -3.54 -8.39
N LEU A 107 7.60 -4.37 -7.60
CA LEU A 107 8.60 -3.97 -6.64
C LEU A 107 10.01 -4.11 -7.22
N THR A 108 10.91 -3.28 -6.73
CA THR A 108 12.36 -3.41 -6.91
C THR A 108 13.09 -3.14 -5.60
N GLY A 109 14.30 -3.67 -5.46
CA GLY A 109 15.21 -3.37 -4.36
C GLY A 109 16.27 -2.31 -4.68
N LEU A 110 16.33 -1.80 -5.93
CA LEU A 110 17.38 -0.88 -6.39
C LEU A 110 18.82 -1.38 -6.08
N GLY A 111 19.03 -2.69 -6.11
CA GLY A 111 20.32 -3.32 -5.79
C GLY A 111 20.53 -3.68 -4.31
N SER A 112 19.51 -3.53 -3.45
CA SER A 112 19.49 -4.07 -2.08
C SER A 112 19.82 -5.57 -2.06
N GLN A 113 20.73 -5.96 -1.16
CA GLN A 113 21.12 -7.37 -1.00
C GLN A 113 19.97 -8.17 -0.39
N SER A 114 19.25 -7.59 0.58
CA SER A 114 18.11 -8.27 1.18
C SER A 114 16.98 -8.47 0.17
N PHE A 115 16.75 -7.52 -0.74
CA PHE A 115 15.78 -7.70 -1.81
C PHE A 115 16.22 -8.78 -2.82
N GLU A 116 17.50 -8.85 -3.19
CA GLU A 116 17.98 -9.96 -4.05
C GLU A 116 17.81 -11.32 -3.35
N HIS A 117 17.96 -11.38 -2.03
CA HIS A 117 17.66 -12.58 -1.26
C HIS A 117 16.15 -12.95 -1.31
N ILE A 118 15.25 -11.96 -1.21
CA ILE A 118 13.80 -12.15 -1.42
C ILE A 118 13.53 -12.70 -2.82
N VAL A 119 14.17 -12.17 -3.86
CA VAL A 119 14.03 -12.63 -5.25
C VAL A 119 14.47 -14.09 -5.38
N GLU A 120 15.57 -14.48 -4.74
CA GLU A 120 16.04 -15.86 -4.75
C GLU A 120 15.07 -16.80 -4.01
N ASN A 121 14.55 -16.37 -2.88
CA ASN A 121 13.54 -17.12 -2.14
C ASN A 121 12.23 -17.28 -2.93
N CYS A 122 11.85 -16.28 -3.73
CA CYS A 122 10.76 -16.42 -4.68
C CYS A 122 11.02 -17.52 -5.73
N ARG A 123 12.26 -17.69 -6.21
CA ARG A 123 12.63 -18.81 -7.09
C ARG A 123 12.55 -20.16 -6.38
N ARG A 124 12.96 -20.22 -5.10
CA ARG A 124 12.82 -21.42 -4.28
C ARG A 124 11.36 -21.80 -4.09
N ALA A 125 10.51 -20.86 -3.67
CA ALA A 125 9.07 -21.04 -3.54
C ALA A 125 8.42 -21.47 -4.87
N TYR A 126 8.83 -20.87 -5.99
CA TYR A 126 8.44 -21.29 -7.33
C TYR A 126 8.78 -22.75 -7.61
N SER A 127 10.02 -23.16 -7.30
CA SER A 127 10.50 -24.52 -7.54
C SER A 127 9.72 -25.58 -6.76
N MET A 128 9.13 -25.23 -5.61
CA MET A 128 8.28 -26.16 -4.84
C MET A 128 7.10 -26.67 -5.69
N PHE A 129 6.53 -25.83 -6.56
CA PHE A 129 5.42 -26.23 -7.44
C PHE A 129 5.80 -27.24 -8.50
N SER A 130 7.09 -27.37 -8.87
CA SER A 130 7.53 -28.32 -9.90
C SER A 130 7.11 -29.76 -9.60
N ARG A 131 7.15 -30.14 -8.31
CA ARG A 131 6.76 -31.47 -7.82
C ARG A 131 5.25 -31.74 -7.91
N TYR A 132 4.45 -30.69 -7.97
CA TYR A 132 2.98 -30.77 -7.99
C TYR A 132 2.39 -30.58 -9.39
N THR A 133 3.25 -30.33 -10.39
CA THR A 133 2.87 -30.27 -11.80
C THR A 133 3.10 -31.60 -12.50
N PRO A 134 2.09 -32.15 -13.21
CA PRO A 134 2.26 -33.38 -13.99
C PRO A 134 3.37 -33.24 -15.05
N ASN A 135 4.18 -34.29 -15.20
CA ASN A 135 5.18 -34.44 -16.27
C ASN A 135 6.18 -33.26 -16.39
N ALA A 136 6.51 -32.59 -15.27
CA ALA A 136 7.44 -31.47 -15.25
C ALA A 136 7.08 -30.34 -16.24
N ARG A 137 5.78 -30.08 -16.43
CA ARG A 137 5.27 -29.06 -17.38
C ARG A 137 5.16 -27.66 -16.78
N LEU A 138 5.78 -27.44 -15.62
CA LEU A 138 5.95 -26.10 -15.07
C LEU A 138 6.82 -25.26 -16.02
N VAL A 139 6.39 -24.04 -16.33
CA VAL A 139 7.19 -23.12 -17.15
C VAL A 139 8.58 -22.94 -16.49
N PRO A 140 9.69 -22.87 -17.23
CA PRO A 140 11.02 -22.82 -16.59
C PRO A 140 11.29 -21.57 -15.76
N SER A 141 10.65 -20.44 -16.10
CA SER A 141 10.89 -19.15 -15.45
C SER A 141 9.59 -18.59 -14.86
N PRO A 142 9.60 -18.10 -13.60
CA PRO A 142 8.46 -17.39 -13.03
C PRO A 142 8.18 -16.08 -13.77
N GLU A 143 6.95 -15.92 -14.28
CA GLU A 143 6.53 -14.70 -14.98
C GLU A 143 6.47 -13.46 -14.08
N PHE A 144 6.36 -13.67 -12.76
CA PHE A 144 6.30 -12.59 -11.76
C PHE A 144 7.68 -12.08 -11.35
N LEU A 145 8.78 -12.70 -11.80
CA LEU A 145 10.13 -12.17 -11.63
C LEU A 145 10.60 -11.53 -12.94
N GLY A 146 11.25 -10.39 -12.83
CA GLY A 146 11.75 -9.66 -13.98
C GLY A 146 13.00 -8.85 -13.69
N ARG A 147 13.39 -8.06 -14.69
CA ARG A 147 14.37 -6.99 -14.56
C ARG A 147 13.83 -5.75 -15.23
N GLN A 148 14.06 -4.59 -14.61
CA GLN A 148 13.59 -3.32 -15.14
C GLN A 148 14.63 -2.23 -14.87
N ARG A 149 14.78 -1.31 -15.82
CA ARG A 149 15.53 -0.07 -15.61
C ARG A 149 14.69 0.89 -14.80
N VAL A 150 15.27 1.43 -13.74
CA VAL A 150 14.55 2.27 -12.78
C VAL A 150 15.21 3.65 -12.70
N GLY A 151 15.01 4.46 -13.74
CA GLY A 151 15.71 5.73 -13.90
C GLY A 151 15.31 6.50 -15.15
N GLY A 152 15.88 7.70 -15.31
CA GLY A 152 15.87 8.44 -16.57
C GLY A 152 16.82 7.85 -17.62
N SER A 153 17.00 8.53 -18.75
CA SER A 153 17.82 8.06 -19.89
C SER A 153 19.26 7.68 -19.55
N ASP A 154 19.81 8.25 -18.48
CA ASP A 154 21.21 8.08 -18.10
C ASP A 154 21.45 6.87 -17.19
N ASP A 155 20.38 6.21 -16.73
CA ASP A 155 20.48 5.05 -15.86
C ASP A 155 20.58 3.76 -16.67
N THR A 156 21.76 3.16 -16.68
CA THR A 156 22.04 1.90 -17.38
C THR A 156 21.68 0.67 -16.57
N ASP A 157 21.43 0.83 -15.27
CA ASP A 157 21.31 -0.29 -14.35
C ASP A 157 19.92 -0.95 -14.45
N GLU A 158 19.94 -2.27 -14.60
CA GLU A 158 18.75 -3.12 -14.56
C GLU A 158 18.67 -3.80 -13.20
N TYR A 159 17.58 -3.53 -12.48
CA TYR A 159 17.34 -4.09 -11.15
C TYR A 159 16.37 -5.26 -11.23
N SER A 160 16.54 -6.26 -10.36
CA SER A 160 15.56 -7.34 -10.20
C SER A 160 14.21 -6.77 -9.75
N THR A 161 13.14 -7.37 -10.25
CA THR A 161 11.77 -6.97 -9.91
C THR A 161 10.87 -8.15 -9.58
N ILE A 162 9.87 -7.88 -8.74
CA ILE A 162 8.81 -8.83 -8.35
C ILE A 162 7.47 -8.18 -8.67
N THR A 163 6.61 -8.84 -9.44
CA THR A 163 5.28 -8.34 -9.80
C THR A 163 4.17 -9.19 -9.21
N ALA A 164 3.45 -8.65 -8.23
CA ALA A 164 2.21 -9.24 -7.72
C ALA A 164 1.03 -8.69 -8.51
N SER A 165 0.05 -9.55 -8.85
CA SER A 165 -1.15 -9.09 -9.54
C SER A 165 -2.39 -9.91 -9.25
N ASN A 166 -3.53 -9.23 -9.10
CA ASN A 166 -4.84 -9.85 -8.96
C ASN A 166 -5.78 -9.41 -10.10
N ARG A 167 -6.71 -10.27 -10.50
CA ARG A 167 -7.79 -9.86 -11.43
C ARG A 167 -8.73 -8.93 -10.65
N PHE A 168 -9.21 -7.87 -11.29
CA PHE A 168 -10.26 -7.07 -10.66
C PHE A 168 -11.62 -7.78 -10.78
N PHE A 169 -11.86 -8.45 -11.91
CA PHE A 169 -13.07 -9.25 -12.12
C PHE A 169 -12.75 -10.69 -12.50
N MET A 170 -13.65 -11.59 -12.12
CA MET A 170 -13.66 -12.99 -12.47
C MET A 170 -14.91 -13.33 -13.31
N PRO A 171 -14.82 -14.24 -14.31
CA PRO A 171 -16.00 -14.72 -15.01
C PRO A 171 -17.01 -15.34 -14.02
N SER A 172 -18.30 -15.05 -14.16
CA SER A 172 -19.35 -15.54 -13.26
C SER A 172 -19.38 -17.06 -13.13
N LYS A 173 -19.00 -17.78 -14.19
CA LYS A 173 -18.85 -19.25 -14.18
C LYS A 173 -17.74 -19.77 -13.26
N GLN A 174 -16.69 -18.97 -13.04
CA GLN A 174 -15.56 -19.30 -12.15
C GLN A 174 -15.81 -18.82 -10.71
N ALA A 175 -16.71 -17.86 -10.53
CA ALA A 175 -17.05 -17.30 -9.22
C ALA A 175 -18.08 -18.14 -8.43
N ALA A 176 -18.41 -19.35 -8.89
CA ALA A 176 -19.39 -20.20 -8.22
C ALA A 176 -18.91 -20.58 -6.81
N GLY A 177 -19.70 -20.21 -5.79
CA GLY A 177 -19.37 -20.47 -4.38
C GLY A 177 -18.53 -19.39 -3.71
N LEU A 178 -18.10 -18.35 -4.43
CA LEU A 178 -17.39 -17.20 -3.87
C LEU A 178 -18.35 -16.09 -3.49
N THR A 179 -18.02 -15.37 -2.42
CA THR A 179 -18.79 -14.19 -2.00
C THR A 179 -18.54 -13.03 -2.96
N VAL A 180 -19.61 -12.44 -3.50
CA VAL A 180 -19.54 -11.22 -4.31
C VAL A 180 -19.29 -10.03 -3.38
N VAL A 181 -18.30 -9.21 -3.70
CA VAL A 181 -17.93 -8.02 -2.93
C VAL A 181 -18.31 -6.77 -3.72
N ASP A 182 -18.93 -5.82 -3.04
CA ASP A 182 -19.31 -4.55 -3.65
C ASP A 182 -18.09 -3.66 -3.89
N ILE A 183 -18.07 -3.00 -5.05
CA ILE A 183 -17.02 -2.05 -5.41
C ILE A 183 -17.35 -0.73 -4.72
N ASN A 184 -16.50 -0.32 -3.77
CA ASN A 184 -16.70 0.93 -3.06
C ASN A 184 -16.40 2.16 -3.94
N SER A 185 -16.87 3.33 -3.51
CA SER A 185 -16.67 4.60 -4.23
C SER A 185 -15.22 5.10 -4.26
N GLU A 186 -14.35 4.57 -3.40
CA GLU A 186 -12.92 4.92 -3.39
C GLU A 186 -12.16 4.20 -4.52
N LEU A 187 -12.57 2.97 -4.85
CA LEU A 187 -12.05 2.19 -5.97
C LEU A 187 -12.64 2.64 -7.32
N ASP A 188 -13.90 3.08 -7.33
CA ASP A 188 -14.60 3.55 -8.53
C ASP A 188 -15.31 4.91 -8.35
N PRO A 189 -14.58 6.01 -8.13
CA PRO A 189 -15.15 7.34 -7.90
C PRO A 189 -15.93 7.88 -9.11
N ARG A 190 -15.81 7.24 -10.28
CA ARG A 190 -16.46 7.66 -11.54
C ARG A 190 -17.52 6.67 -12.04
N GLY A 191 -17.79 5.58 -11.31
CA GLY A 191 -18.74 4.54 -11.74
C GLY A 191 -18.36 3.88 -13.08
N ILE A 192 -17.07 3.79 -13.41
CA ILE A 192 -16.61 3.17 -14.67
C ILE A 192 -16.55 1.64 -14.57
N LEU A 193 -16.24 1.11 -13.39
CA LEU A 193 -16.22 -0.33 -13.11
C LEU A 193 -17.64 -0.87 -12.97
N GLU A 194 -18.58 -0.05 -12.49
CA GLU A 194 -20.01 -0.40 -12.47
C GLU A 194 -20.60 -0.68 -13.87
N LYS A 195 -19.98 -0.17 -14.93
CA LYS A 195 -20.41 -0.39 -16.32
C LYS A 195 -20.07 -1.78 -16.85
N VAL A 196 -19.26 -2.55 -16.11
CA VAL A 196 -18.94 -3.93 -16.47
C VAL A 196 -20.20 -4.80 -16.30
N ASP A 197 -20.42 -5.70 -17.26
CA ASP A 197 -21.58 -6.60 -17.26
C ASP A 197 -21.53 -7.58 -16.07
N LYS A 198 -22.23 -7.23 -14.98
CA LYS A 198 -22.31 -7.99 -13.73
C LYS A 198 -22.89 -9.40 -13.91
N THR A 199 -23.56 -9.69 -15.04
CA THR A 199 -24.04 -11.07 -15.33
C THR A 199 -22.91 -12.00 -15.76
N LYS A 200 -21.85 -11.43 -16.34
CA LYS A 200 -20.70 -12.17 -16.89
C LYS A 200 -19.45 -12.05 -16.03
N TRP A 201 -19.29 -10.95 -15.31
CA TRP A 201 -18.08 -10.60 -14.58
C TRP A 201 -18.44 -10.14 -13.18
N LEU A 202 -17.85 -10.80 -12.19
CA LEU A 202 -18.11 -10.54 -10.78
C LEU A 202 -16.81 -10.09 -10.10
N HIS A 203 -16.93 -9.17 -9.14
CA HIS A 203 -15.88 -8.87 -8.18
C HIS A 203 -16.16 -9.69 -6.93
N THR A 204 -15.24 -10.57 -6.55
CA THR A 204 -15.42 -11.47 -5.40
C THR A 204 -14.36 -11.21 -4.33
N GLU A 205 -14.50 -11.85 -3.18
CA GLU A 205 -13.51 -11.81 -2.10
C GLU A 205 -12.11 -12.23 -2.59
N ASP A 206 -12.02 -13.15 -3.55
CA ASP A 206 -10.76 -13.59 -4.16
C ASP A 206 -10.12 -12.51 -5.06
N ASN A 207 -10.88 -11.50 -5.48
CA ASN A 207 -10.43 -10.38 -6.32
C ASN A 207 -10.16 -9.10 -5.52
N ALA A 208 -10.61 -9.06 -4.27
CA ALA A 208 -10.37 -7.94 -3.36
C ALA A 208 -8.88 -7.82 -3.03
N VAL A 209 -8.43 -6.57 -2.89
CA VAL A 209 -7.09 -6.23 -2.42
C VAL A 209 -7.25 -5.20 -1.32
N ASP A 210 -6.68 -5.47 -0.16
CA ASP A 210 -6.74 -4.54 0.96
C ASP A 210 -5.57 -3.55 0.93
N TYR A 211 -5.81 -2.34 1.39
CA TYR A 211 -4.86 -1.24 1.34
C TYR A 211 -4.74 -0.59 2.71
N TYR A 212 -3.52 -0.45 3.20
CA TYR A 212 -3.23 0.10 4.53
C TYR A 212 -2.09 1.11 4.50
N VAL A 213 -2.09 2.00 5.49
CA VAL A 213 -0.91 2.81 5.87
C VAL A 213 -0.48 2.39 7.27
N LEU A 214 0.83 2.26 7.48
CA LEU A 214 1.38 2.06 8.81
C LEU A 214 1.40 3.39 9.57
N SER A 215 0.65 3.47 10.66
CA SER A 215 0.66 4.61 11.58
C SER A 215 1.45 4.22 12.83
N THR A 216 2.57 4.90 13.06
CA THR A 216 3.39 4.75 14.26
C THR A 216 3.00 5.83 15.26
N GLY A 217 2.56 5.44 16.45
CA GLY A 217 2.30 6.34 17.56
C GLY A 217 2.76 5.75 18.89
N ASP A 218 2.46 6.43 19.99
CA ASP A 218 2.91 6.05 21.34
C ASP A 218 2.45 4.64 21.76
N ASN A 219 1.31 4.19 21.22
CA ASN A 219 0.73 2.86 21.47
C ASN A 219 1.20 1.79 20.47
N GLY A 220 2.34 2.01 19.82
CA GLY A 220 2.90 1.13 18.79
C GLY A 220 2.32 1.37 17.39
N SER A 221 2.70 0.48 16.48
CA SER A 221 2.34 0.58 15.06
C SER A 221 0.97 -0.04 14.78
N ARG A 222 0.12 0.66 14.02
CA ARG A 222 -1.22 0.22 13.64
C ARG A 222 -1.41 0.31 12.13
N HIS A 223 -2.12 -0.66 11.54
CA HIS A 223 -2.53 -0.60 10.14
C HIS A 223 -3.86 0.15 10.03
N LEU A 224 -3.86 1.27 9.30
CA LEU A 224 -5.06 2.05 9.03
C LEU A 224 -5.51 1.81 7.59
N PRO A 225 -6.78 1.42 7.34
CA PRO A 225 -7.30 1.28 5.98
C PRO A 225 -7.13 2.57 5.17
N THR A 226 -6.83 2.43 3.88
CA THR A 226 -6.64 3.58 2.96
C THR A 226 -7.12 3.24 1.55
N ALA A 227 -7.17 4.25 0.68
CA ALA A 227 -7.47 4.08 -0.73
C ALA A 227 -6.20 3.77 -1.56
N PRO A 228 -6.31 2.99 -2.65
CA PRO A 228 -5.17 2.65 -3.51
C PRO A 228 -4.48 3.86 -4.16
N ILE A 229 -5.19 4.99 -4.32
CA ILE A 229 -4.64 6.21 -4.89
C ILE A 229 -3.50 6.84 -4.06
N VAL A 230 -3.36 6.42 -2.79
CA VAL A 230 -2.29 6.89 -1.90
C VAL A 230 -0.92 6.37 -2.30
N PHE A 231 -0.84 5.21 -2.97
CA PHE A 231 0.43 4.59 -3.33
C PHE A 231 1.03 5.19 -4.61
N GLN A 232 2.33 5.49 -4.57
CA GLN A 232 3.07 6.12 -5.65
C GLN A 232 4.33 5.34 -6.01
N ILE A 233 4.82 5.55 -7.24
CA ILE A 233 6.12 5.04 -7.67
C ILE A 233 7.21 5.71 -6.81
N GLY A 234 8.04 4.89 -6.15
CA GLY A 234 9.04 5.32 -5.18
C GLY A 234 8.67 4.97 -3.74
N ASP A 235 7.41 4.65 -3.43
CA ASP A 235 7.04 4.32 -2.06
C ASP A 235 7.64 2.97 -1.63
N LEU A 236 8.05 2.90 -0.36
CA LEU A 236 8.45 1.67 0.30
C LEU A 236 7.21 1.01 0.89
N VAL A 237 6.96 -0.22 0.48
CA VAL A 237 5.74 -0.95 0.82
C VAL A 237 6.04 -2.38 1.25
N GLU A 238 5.09 -2.96 1.99
CA GLU A 238 4.97 -4.39 2.19
C GLU A 238 3.75 -4.90 1.39
N LEU A 239 3.96 -5.90 0.55
CA LEU A 239 2.88 -6.63 -0.09
C LEU A 239 2.61 -7.91 0.69
N GLN A 240 1.34 -8.22 0.94
CA GLN A 240 0.95 -9.60 1.24
C GLN A 240 0.50 -10.25 -0.06
N ALA A 241 1.12 -11.36 -0.41
CA ALA A 241 0.85 -12.07 -1.65
C ALA A 241 0.74 -13.57 -1.44
N SER A 242 -0.04 -14.25 -2.28
CA SER A 242 -0.11 -15.71 -2.30
C SER A 242 0.45 -16.27 -3.61
N LEU A 243 0.90 -17.53 -3.58
CA LEU A 243 1.37 -18.22 -4.78
C LEU A 243 0.32 -19.22 -5.27
N ILE A 244 -0.05 -19.12 -6.54
CA ILE A 244 -0.96 -20.04 -7.20
C ILE A 244 -0.37 -20.56 -8.51
N CYS A 245 -0.39 -21.88 -8.68
CA CYS A 245 -0.04 -22.57 -9.92
C CYS A 245 -1.32 -22.89 -10.69
N ILE A 246 -1.44 -22.40 -11.92
CA ILE A 246 -2.62 -22.56 -12.77
C ILE A 246 -2.19 -23.23 -14.09
N PRO A 247 -2.94 -24.21 -14.62
CA PRO A 247 -2.66 -24.74 -15.95
C PRO A 247 -2.96 -23.72 -17.05
N ASN A 248 -2.12 -23.71 -18.07
CA ASN A 248 -2.21 -22.85 -19.23
C ASN A 248 -1.84 -23.63 -20.51
N LYS A 249 -2.85 -24.01 -21.30
CA LYS A 249 -2.70 -24.70 -22.60
C LYS A 249 -1.66 -25.83 -22.58
N GLY A 250 -1.71 -26.65 -21.52
CA GLY A 250 -0.82 -27.78 -21.31
C GLY A 250 0.36 -27.52 -20.38
N ASN A 251 0.85 -26.30 -20.25
CA ASN A 251 1.88 -25.98 -19.26
C ASN A 251 1.23 -25.55 -17.94
N PHE A 252 2.04 -25.33 -16.92
CA PHE A 252 1.62 -24.76 -15.65
C PHE A 252 2.42 -23.49 -15.38
N THR A 253 1.74 -22.44 -14.91
CA THR A 253 2.36 -21.16 -14.58
C THR A 253 2.03 -20.82 -13.14
N VAL A 254 3.05 -20.51 -12.34
CA VAL A 254 2.86 -19.94 -11.00
C VAL A 254 2.73 -18.43 -11.10
N LYS A 255 1.75 -17.87 -10.39
CA LYS A 255 1.48 -16.44 -10.27
C LYS A 255 1.57 -16.02 -8.82
N LEU A 256 2.03 -14.78 -8.64
CA LEU A 256 2.00 -14.09 -7.36
C LEU A 256 0.73 -13.22 -7.31
N ILE A 257 -0.22 -13.61 -6.47
CA ILE A 257 -1.52 -12.93 -6.33
C ILE A 257 -1.41 -11.88 -5.24
N LEU A 258 -1.74 -10.65 -5.59
CA LEU A 258 -1.76 -9.54 -4.64
C LEU A 258 -2.98 -9.67 -3.73
N ARG A 259 -2.78 -9.70 -2.41
CA ARG A 259 -3.84 -9.77 -1.38
C ARG A 259 -3.96 -8.47 -0.59
N SER A 260 -2.84 -7.88 -0.18
CA SER A 260 -2.87 -6.55 0.43
C SER A 260 -1.59 -5.77 0.19
N MET A 261 -1.68 -4.46 0.43
CA MET A 261 -0.58 -3.51 0.36
C MET A 261 -0.54 -2.64 1.60
N ILE A 262 0.66 -2.45 2.16
CA ILE A 262 0.88 -1.61 3.33
C ILE A 262 1.94 -0.58 2.97
N LEU A 263 1.60 0.71 3.08
CA LEU A 263 2.57 1.80 2.95
C LEU A 263 3.43 1.87 4.21
N LEU A 264 4.73 1.57 4.07
CA LEU A 264 5.69 1.64 5.17
C LEU A 264 6.36 3.01 5.25
N ASN A 265 6.77 3.56 4.10
CA ASN A 265 7.40 4.88 4.04
C ASN A 265 7.19 5.53 2.65
N GLY A 266 6.55 6.70 2.63
CA GLY A 266 6.36 7.55 1.44
C GLY A 266 7.11 8.89 1.50
N GLU A 267 8.02 9.06 2.47
CA GLU A 267 8.72 10.32 2.71
C GLU A 267 9.65 10.67 1.55
N LEU A 268 10.39 9.69 1.02
CA LEU A 268 11.32 9.90 -0.10
C LEU A 268 10.59 10.34 -1.37
N THR A 269 9.42 9.76 -1.65
CA THR A 269 8.55 10.17 -2.75
C THR A 269 8.04 11.60 -2.56
N THR A 270 7.66 11.96 -1.32
CA THR A 270 7.19 13.30 -0.96
C THR A 270 8.31 14.34 -1.10
N GLN A 271 9.52 14.01 -0.65
CA GLN A 271 10.72 14.85 -0.79
C GLN A 271 11.07 15.07 -2.26
N ALA A 272 11.10 14.01 -3.06
CA ALA A 272 11.36 14.10 -4.50
C ALA A 272 10.31 14.97 -5.21
N THR A 273 9.03 14.82 -4.86
CA THR A 273 7.95 15.64 -5.40
C THR A 273 8.11 17.11 -5.01
N THR A 274 8.46 17.39 -3.76
CA THR A 274 8.73 18.75 -3.28
C THR A 274 9.90 19.38 -4.06
N ALA A 275 11.00 18.65 -4.21
CA ALA A 275 12.17 19.10 -4.98
C ALA A 275 11.81 19.44 -6.44
N ARG A 276 10.99 18.61 -7.11
CA ARG A 276 10.48 18.91 -8.47
C ARG A 276 9.73 20.23 -8.51
N THR A 277 8.84 20.47 -7.54
CA THR A 277 8.03 21.70 -7.52
C THR A 277 8.85 22.96 -7.28
N LEU A 278 9.97 22.85 -6.57
CA LEU A 278 10.89 23.98 -6.33
C LEU A 278 11.69 24.36 -7.59
N ILE A 279 11.93 23.41 -8.50
CA ILE A 279 12.72 23.64 -9.72
C ILE A 279 11.86 24.14 -10.90
N GLY A 280 10.54 23.89 -10.86
CA GLY A 280 9.49 24.58 -11.64
C GLY A 280 9.57 24.50 -13.17
N PRO A 281 8.54 24.01 -13.88
CA PRO A 281 8.37 24.34 -15.29
C PRO A 281 7.86 25.79 -15.46
N ALA A 282 8.35 26.49 -16.48
CA ALA A 282 7.78 27.75 -16.95
C ALA A 282 6.30 27.56 -17.32
N ALA A 283 5.42 28.35 -16.69
CA ALA A 283 4.02 28.63 -17.03
C ALA A 283 3.11 27.45 -17.44
N ALA A 284 2.23 27.02 -16.54
CA ALA A 284 1.02 26.23 -16.83
C ALA A 284 -0.23 26.89 -16.19
N PRO A 285 -1.44 26.65 -16.74
CA PRO A 285 -2.58 27.56 -16.61
C PRO A 285 -3.19 27.57 -15.22
N VAL A 286 -3.67 28.75 -14.82
CA VAL A 286 -4.21 29.07 -13.50
C VAL A 286 -5.30 28.06 -13.08
N PRO A 287 -5.08 27.22 -12.06
CA PRO A 287 -6.10 26.33 -11.55
C PRO A 287 -7.25 27.13 -10.93
N ARG A 288 -8.48 26.59 -11.01
CA ARG A 288 -9.65 27.15 -10.35
C ARG A 288 -9.34 27.32 -8.86
N ARG A 289 -9.31 28.58 -8.40
CA ARG A 289 -8.98 28.94 -7.03
C ARG A 289 -9.90 28.21 -6.05
N LEU A 290 -9.35 27.28 -5.29
CA LEU A 290 -9.95 26.85 -4.04
C LEU A 290 -10.12 28.09 -3.15
N LYS A 291 -11.35 28.37 -2.73
CA LYS A 291 -11.61 29.42 -1.74
C LYS A 291 -11.00 28.96 -0.42
N ARG A 292 -10.00 29.68 0.06
CA ARG A 292 -9.45 29.49 1.41
C ARG A 292 -10.53 29.83 2.43
N ARG A 293 -10.88 28.87 3.29
CA ARG A 293 -11.58 29.19 4.54
C ARG A 293 -10.53 29.78 5.48
N ASN A 294 -10.61 31.08 5.74
CA ASN A 294 -9.76 31.73 6.72
C ASN A 294 -10.26 31.32 8.11
N PRO A 295 -9.48 30.58 8.93
CA PRO A 295 -9.91 30.19 10.27
C PRO A 295 -10.06 31.40 11.21
N TYR A 296 -9.53 32.56 10.82
CA TYR A 296 -9.68 33.84 11.53
C TYR A 296 -10.73 34.76 10.91
N ALA A 297 -11.51 34.29 9.92
CA ALA A 297 -12.67 35.05 9.48
C ALA A 297 -13.69 35.05 10.62
N ILE A 298 -13.81 36.18 11.30
CA ILE A 298 -14.87 36.44 12.27
C ILE A 298 -16.18 36.38 11.49
N ASP A 299 -17.05 35.43 11.83
CA ASP A 299 -18.41 35.36 11.29
C ASP A 299 -19.19 36.57 11.81
N ILE A 300 -19.18 37.67 11.06
CA ILE A 300 -20.08 38.81 11.28
C ILE A 300 -21.44 38.43 10.70
N ASN A 301 -22.09 37.43 11.30
CA ASN A 301 -23.51 37.17 11.10
C ASN A 301 -24.29 37.81 12.24
N THR A 302 -24.47 39.13 12.15
CA THR A 302 -25.57 39.81 12.83
C THR A 302 -26.70 40.01 11.83
N ASN A 303 -27.79 39.30 12.06
CA ASN A 303 -29.11 39.61 11.51
C ASN A 303 -29.41 41.10 11.66
N THR A 304 -29.47 41.86 10.57
CA THR A 304 -30.38 43.03 10.48
C THR A 304 -30.72 43.38 9.03
N SER A 305 -32.01 43.55 8.81
CA SER A 305 -32.72 43.95 7.60
C SER A 305 -32.35 45.33 7.04
N ARG A 306 -32.41 45.45 5.70
CA ARG A 306 -32.75 46.61 4.84
C ARG A 306 -32.24 48.02 5.25
N SER A 307 -31.37 48.61 4.43
CA SER A 307 -31.64 49.88 3.69
C SER A 307 -30.45 50.33 2.83
N HIS A 308 -30.77 51.02 1.73
CA HIS A 308 -29.86 51.72 0.82
C HIS A 308 -28.85 52.64 1.51
N GLY A 309 -27.65 52.77 0.92
CA GLY A 309 -26.71 53.84 1.22
C GLY A 309 -25.31 53.53 0.70
N SER A 310 -24.90 54.23 -0.34
CA SER A 310 -23.57 54.15 -0.96
C SER A 310 -22.46 54.81 -0.13
N ALA A 311 -21.24 54.30 -0.34
CA ALA A 311 -19.92 54.95 -0.20
C ALA A 311 -19.19 54.78 1.16
N PRO A 312 -17.88 55.07 1.21
CA PRO A 312 -16.80 54.17 0.81
C PRO A 312 -15.85 53.86 1.98
N TYR A 313 -15.18 52.70 1.97
CA TYR A 313 -14.19 52.37 3.00
C TYR A 313 -12.96 53.29 2.92
N PRO A 314 -12.46 53.80 4.07
CA PRO A 314 -11.23 54.58 4.10
C PRO A 314 -10.02 53.67 3.87
N ARG A 315 -9.11 54.11 2.98
CA ARG A 315 -7.76 53.57 2.87
C ARG A 315 -7.03 53.85 4.19
N ILE A 316 -6.49 52.80 4.81
CA ILE A 316 -5.52 52.94 5.89
C ILE A 316 -4.14 52.94 5.23
N ASP A 317 -3.53 54.13 5.19
CA ASP A 317 -2.12 54.30 4.86
C ASP A 317 -1.28 53.87 6.07
N ALA A 318 -0.47 52.84 5.87
CA ALA A 318 0.51 52.40 6.86
C ALA A 318 1.78 53.27 6.73
N ASN A 319 1.93 54.26 7.61
CA ASN A 319 3.24 54.75 8.06
C ASN A 319 3.09 55.78 9.19
N ASN A 320 3.50 55.41 10.41
CA ASN A 320 4.61 56.05 11.12
C ASN A 320 4.72 55.56 12.57
N ASN A 321 5.97 55.36 12.99
CA ASN A 321 6.51 55.47 14.35
C ASN A 321 5.79 56.56 15.18
N ASP A 322 5.64 56.47 16.49
CA ASP A 322 6.70 56.32 17.48
C ASP A 322 6.07 56.15 18.89
N LYS A 323 6.76 55.38 19.75
CA LYS A 323 6.94 55.56 21.22
C LYS A 323 5.80 55.38 22.25
N SER A 324 6.18 54.49 23.19
CA SER A 324 6.16 54.60 24.66
C SER A 324 4.87 54.38 25.47
N ALA A 325 4.88 53.31 26.28
CA ALA A 325 4.63 53.26 27.73
C ALA A 325 4.31 51.79 28.12
N SER A 326 5.24 51.01 28.69
CA SER A 326 5.49 50.83 30.13
C SER A 326 4.24 50.52 30.97
N VAL A 327 3.98 49.25 31.29
CA VAL A 327 3.49 48.80 32.61
C VAL A 327 4.02 47.37 32.86
N ALA A 328 4.70 47.20 33.98
CA ALA A 328 5.14 45.94 34.56
C ALA A 328 4.02 45.32 35.40
N VAL A 329 3.93 43.99 35.45
CA VAL A 329 3.40 43.26 36.61
C VAL A 329 4.23 41.98 36.79
N ASP A 330 4.90 41.93 37.94
CA ASP A 330 5.57 40.77 38.55
C ASP A 330 4.57 39.67 38.95
N ALA A 331 5.10 38.43 39.10
CA ALA A 331 5.03 37.63 40.34
C ALA A 331 4.66 36.12 40.17
N VAL A 332 5.60 35.27 40.62
CA VAL A 332 5.45 34.10 41.55
C VAL A 332 4.84 32.82 40.95
N VAL A 333 5.56 31.69 40.73
CA VAL A 333 6.30 30.72 41.60
C VAL A 333 5.41 29.90 42.53
N ASP A 334 5.45 28.56 42.37
CA ASP A 334 5.37 27.45 43.36
C ASP A 334 5.18 26.15 42.53
N ILE A 335 5.99 25.07 42.50
CA ILE A 335 6.65 24.19 43.48
C ILE A 335 5.71 23.45 44.45
N ALA A 336 5.52 22.15 44.19
CA ALA A 336 5.41 21.00 45.11
C ALA A 336 5.40 19.74 44.21
N GLU A 337 6.32 18.77 44.23
CA GLU A 337 6.90 17.92 45.28
C GLU A 337 5.90 17.00 46.03
N ASP A 338 6.29 15.72 46.03
CA ASP A 338 5.90 14.56 46.86
C ASP A 338 4.54 13.85 46.66
N ALA A 339 4.57 12.54 46.34
CA ALA A 339 4.73 11.51 47.38
C ALA A 339 4.60 10.08 46.82
N ASP A 340 5.44 9.21 47.38
CA ASP A 340 5.47 7.76 47.31
C ASP A 340 4.13 7.06 47.55
N THR A 341 3.96 5.87 46.96
CA THR A 341 3.46 4.72 47.74
C THR A 341 3.90 3.40 47.11
N ASP A 342 4.94 2.83 47.72
CA ASP A 342 5.15 1.41 47.92
C ASP A 342 3.83 0.69 48.23
N ASN A 343 3.57 -0.45 47.57
CA ASN A 343 2.86 -1.53 48.25
C ASN A 343 3.28 -2.91 47.74
N SER A 344 4.14 -3.52 48.55
CA SER A 344 4.44 -4.95 48.62
C SER A 344 3.27 -5.77 49.16
N GLY A 345 3.10 -7.01 48.67
CA GLY A 345 2.35 -8.07 49.35
C GLY A 345 1.74 -9.06 48.34
N ARG A 346 2.34 -10.24 48.11
CA ARG A 346 2.26 -11.50 48.88
C ARG A 346 0.96 -12.29 48.69
N ASP A 347 1.17 -13.58 48.42
CA ASP A 347 0.37 -14.80 48.70
C ASP A 347 0.17 -15.63 47.41
N GLU A 348 0.90 -16.72 47.16
CA GLU A 348 0.84 -18.07 47.79
C GLU A 348 -0.53 -18.78 47.71
N CYS A 349 -0.44 -20.10 47.46
CA CYS A 349 -1.49 -21.14 47.41
C CYS A 349 -2.24 -21.28 46.06
N MET A 350 -2.62 -22.47 45.57
CA MET A 350 -2.42 -23.87 45.96
C MET A 350 -2.89 -24.75 44.78
N ASP A 351 -2.53 -26.03 44.86
CA ASP A 351 -2.92 -27.18 44.05
C ASP A 351 -4.36 -27.21 43.48
N ASN A 352 -4.48 -27.63 42.21
CA ASN A 352 -5.21 -28.84 41.77
C ASN A 352 -5.01 -29.12 40.28
#